data_AF-A0A921NM94-F1
#
_entry.id   AF-A0A921NM94-F1
#
_cell.length_a   1.000
_cell.length_b   1.000
_cell.length_c   1.000
_cell.angle_alpha   90.00
_cell.angle_beta   90.00
_cell.angle_gamma   90.00
#
_symmetry.space_group_name_H-M   'P 1'
#
loop_
_entity.id
_entity.type
_entity.pdbx_description
1 polymer ?
#
loop_
_entity_poly.entity_id
_entity_poly.type
_entity_poly.pdbx_seq_one_letter_code
_entity_poly.pdbx_strand_id
1 'polypeptide(L)'
;MSIPDHIVAQSGRKPLTPSTTRLKWHEFRSKKLTKCKKGSAGQARKYLNKDMLPCLGDLPIADISRGGVLELIRRIERRGALVSARKVRTWLNQIFRFAMAEGLVDVNPAADLDIVAETPRPVRHNPFLQVNELPGLLRTVTHYGCTEKTRLGIRLLLLTGVRTGELQAATLDQFDFDKGIWLVPPEGVNTGE
;
A
#
# COMPACT_ATOMS: atom_id res chain seq x y z
N MET A 1 14.05 -22.52 -12.90
CA MET A 1 14.45 -22.38 -11.48
C MET A 1 13.39 -23.10 -10.67
N SER A 2 13.68 -24.33 -10.21
CA SER A 2 12.68 -25.22 -9.60
C SER A 2 12.10 -24.64 -8.32
N ILE A 3 10.78 -24.70 -8.20
CA ILE A 3 10.03 -24.40 -6.98
C ILE A 3 10.33 -25.54 -5.98
N PRO A 4 10.78 -25.27 -4.74
CA PRO A 4 11.10 -26.32 -3.78
C PRO A 4 9.85 -27.08 -3.28
N ASP A 5 9.98 -28.40 -3.13
CA ASP A 5 8.88 -29.38 -2.96
C ASP A 5 8.00 -29.20 -1.71
N HIS A 6 8.42 -28.42 -0.71
CA HIS A 6 7.65 -28.18 0.51
C HIS A 6 6.46 -27.22 0.32
N ILE A 7 6.27 -26.69 -0.88
CA ILE A 7 5.27 -25.65 -1.17
C ILE A 7 3.90 -26.25 -1.55
N VAL A 8 3.85 -27.48 -2.06
CA VAL A 8 2.64 -28.07 -2.67
C VAL A 8 1.87 -28.93 -1.67
N ALA A 9 0.59 -28.62 -1.45
CA ALA A 9 -0.34 -29.50 -0.75
C ALA A 9 -0.94 -30.53 -1.72
N GLN A 10 -1.01 -31.82 -1.33
CA GLN A 10 -1.69 -32.86 -2.13
C GLN A 10 -3.21 -32.78 -1.91
N SER A 11 -3.97 -32.33 -2.91
CA SER A 11 -5.45 -32.40 -2.88
C SER A 11 -6.05 -32.70 -4.26
N GLY A 12 -6.88 -33.74 -4.31
CA GLY A 12 -7.49 -34.29 -5.54
C GLY A 12 -8.72 -33.54 -6.05
N ARG A 13 -8.63 -32.21 -6.25
CA ARG A 13 -9.66 -31.43 -6.96
C ARG A 13 -9.11 -30.85 -8.26
N LYS A 14 -9.99 -30.71 -9.27
CA LYS A 14 -9.63 -30.24 -10.62
C LYS A 14 -8.89 -28.89 -10.55
N PRO A 15 -7.64 -28.78 -11.00
CA PRO A 15 -6.82 -27.59 -10.80
C PRO A 15 -7.39 -26.43 -11.61
N LEU A 16 -7.74 -25.34 -10.93
CA LEU A 16 -8.00 -24.07 -11.58
C LEU A 16 -6.66 -23.44 -11.95
N THR A 17 -6.49 -23.10 -13.22
CA THR A 17 -5.28 -22.48 -13.74
C THR A 17 -4.98 -21.16 -13.01
N PRO A 18 -3.70 -20.86 -12.71
CA PRO A 18 -3.28 -19.67 -11.95
C PRO A 18 -3.80 -18.35 -12.53
N SER A 19 -3.97 -18.30 -13.86
CA SER A 19 -4.52 -17.17 -14.60
C SER A 19 -5.95 -16.81 -14.21
N THR A 20 -6.83 -17.80 -14.00
CA THR A 20 -8.26 -17.58 -13.73
C THR A 20 -8.48 -16.98 -12.34
N THR A 21 -7.75 -17.46 -11.33
CA THR A 21 -7.82 -16.94 -9.96
C THR A 21 -7.17 -15.56 -9.86
N ARG A 22 -6.07 -15.32 -10.58
CA ARG A 22 -5.43 -14.00 -10.69
C ARG A 22 -6.39 -12.94 -11.25
N LEU A 23 -7.14 -13.29 -12.30
CA LEU A 23 -8.17 -12.43 -12.89
C LEU A 23 -9.34 -12.20 -11.93
N LYS A 24 -9.89 -13.26 -11.32
CA LYS A 24 -11.00 -13.14 -10.35
C LYS A 24 -10.63 -12.33 -9.11
N TRP A 25 -9.43 -12.50 -8.56
CA TRP A 25 -8.97 -11.67 -7.46
C TRP A 25 -8.71 -10.23 -7.89
N HIS A 26 -8.08 -10.02 -9.05
CA HIS A 26 -7.89 -8.67 -9.57
C HIS A 26 -9.24 -8.00 -9.83
N GLU A 27 -10.29 -8.72 -10.20
CA GLU A 27 -11.65 -8.22 -10.37
C GLU A 27 -12.37 -7.95 -9.04
N PHE A 28 -12.33 -8.89 -8.09
CA PHE A 28 -12.87 -8.70 -6.73
C PHE A 28 -12.21 -7.49 -6.06
N ARG A 29 -10.89 -7.43 -6.18
CA ARG A 29 -10.12 -6.34 -5.62
C ARG A 29 -10.24 -5.11 -6.48
N SER A 30 -10.40 -5.14 -7.81
CA SER A 30 -10.66 -3.93 -8.61
C SER A 30 -11.98 -3.30 -8.16
N LYS A 31 -13.02 -4.07 -7.84
CA LYS A 31 -14.28 -3.57 -7.27
C LYS A 31 -14.10 -2.92 -5.90
N LYS A 32 -13.21 -3.44 -5.04
CA LYS A 32 -12.84 -2.78 -3.76
C LYS A 32 -11.78 -1.67 -3.89
N LEU A 33 -10.90 -1.73 -4.89
CA LEU A 33 -9.80 -0.81 -5.17
C LEU A 33 -10.27 0.40 -5.98
N THR A 34 -11.30 0.25 -6.80
CA THR A 34 -11.99 1.38 -7.46
C THR A 34 -12.66 2.27 -6.43
N LYS A 35 -13.05 1.73 -5.25
CA LYS A 35 -13.45 2.52 -4.08
C LYS A 35 -12.27 3.06 -3.24
N CYS A 36 -11.06 2.51 -3.39
CA CYS A 36 -9.89 2.99 -2.64
C CYS A 36 -9.16 4.09 -3.42
N LYS A 37 -8.83 5.19 -2.73
CA LYS A 37 -8.14 6.35 -3.28
C LYS A 37 -6.90 5.98 -4.12
N LYS A 38 -6.70 6.72 -5.23
CA LYS A 38 -5.74 6.50 -6.33
C LYS A 38 -4.31 6.05 -5.93
N GLY A 39 -3.84 6.35 -4.72
CA GLY A 39 -2.53 5.90 -4.21
C GLY A 39 -2.49 4.49 -3.60
N SER A 40 -3.59 3.98 -3.03
CA SER A 40 -3.62 2.67 -2.36
C SER A 40 -3.50 1.52 -3.37
N ALA A 41 -4.09 1.70 -4.56
CA ALA A 41 -4.10 0.69 -5.61
C ALA A 41 -2.75 0.48 -6.29
N GLY A 42 -2.03 1.57 -6.59
CA GLY A 42 -0.67 1.49 -7.14
C GLY A 42 0.30 0.80 -6.18
N GLN A 43 0.20 1.13 -4.89
CA GLN A 43 1.02 0.51 -3.86
C GLN A 43 0.71 -0.98 -3.71
N ALA A 44 -0.58 -1.36 -3.73
CA ALA A 44 -0.99 -2.77 -3.70
C ALA A 44 -0.46 -3.57 -4.89
N ARG A 45 -0.51 -3.00 -6.09
CA ARG A 45 0.04 -3.62 -7.30
C ARG A 45 1.56 -3.79 -7.23
N LYS A 46 2.28 -2.82 -6.67
CA LYS A 46 3.74 -2.88 -6.50
C LYS A 46 4.16 -4.06 -5.62
N TYR A 47 3.54 -4.22 -4.47
CA TYR A 47 3.82 -5.33 -3.56
C TYR A 47 3.37 -6.68 -4.13
N LEU A 48 2.23 -6.73 -4.82
CA LEU A 48 1.78 -7.94 -5.51
C LEU A 48 2.83 -8.40 -6.51
N ASN A 49 3.31 -7.50 -7.38
CA ASN A 49 4.29 -7.84 -8.40
C ASN A 49 5.68 -8.14 -7.83
N LYS A 50 6.10 -7.40 -6.79
CA LYS A 50 7.45 -7.51 -6.24
C LYS A 50 7.62 -8.69 -5.30
N ASP A 51 6.61 -8.96 -4.47
CA ASP A 51 6.75 -9.88 -3.35
C ASP A 51 5.87 -11.14 -3.53
N MET A 52 4.60 -10.99 -3.93
CA MET A 52 3.66 -12.14 -3.97
C MET A 52 3.78 -13.00 -5.24
N LEU A 53 3.74 -12.39 -6.43
CA LEU A 53 3.75 -13.12 -7.70
C LEU A 53 5.02 -13.96 -7.93
N PRO A 54 6.23 -13.51 -7.56
CA PRO A 54 7.43 -14.31 -7.79
C PRO A 54 7.48 -15.64 -7.02
N CYS A 55 6.66 -15.80 -5.98
CA CYS A 55 6.62 -17.00 -5.15
C CYS A 55 5.32 -17.81 -5.29
N LEU A 56 4.19 -17.13 -5.51
CA LEU A 56 2.86 -17.76 -5.51
C LEU A 56 2.14 -17.64 -6.85
N GLY A 57 2.68 -16.88 -7.81
CA GLY A 57 1.95 -16.48 -9.02
C GLY A 57 1.63 -17.62 -9.99
N ASP A 58 2.43 -18.68 -9.98
CA ASP A 58 2.29 -19.83 -10.89
C ASP A 58 1.59 -21.03 -10.23
N LEU A 59 1.28 -20.94 -8.94
CA LEU A 59 0.64 -22.03 -8.20
C LEU A 59 -0.89 -21.86 -8.17
N PRO A 60 -1.67 -22.94 -8.37
CA PRO A 60 -3.09 -22.94 -8.07
C PRO A 60 -3.31 -22.57 -6.60
N ILE A 61 -4.35 -21.77 -6.32
CA ILE A 61 -4.62 -21.29 -4.95
C ILE A 61 -4.89 -22.42 -3.95
N ALA A 62 -5.41 -23.55 -4.44
CA ALA A 62 -5.65 -24.76 -3.66
C ALA A 62 -4.37 -25.47 -3.21
N ASP A 63 -3.29 -25.30 -3.95
CA ASP A 63 -2.02 -25.99 -3.70
C ASP A 63 -1.08 -25.19 -2.79
N ILE A 64 -1.44 -23.94 -2.45
CA ILE A 64 -0.62 -23.08 -1.62
C ILE A 64 -0.70 -23.53 -0.17
N SER A 65 0.41 -24.08 0.34
CA SER A 65 0.53 -24.51 1.73
C SER A 65 0.75 -23.35 2.71
N ARG A 66 0.40 -23.56 3.98
CA ARG A 66 0.72 -22.63 5.09
C ARG A 66 2.22 -22.35 5.18
N GLY A 67 3.05 -23.36 4.95
CA GLY A 67 4.51 -23.24 4.93
C GLY A 67 5.00 -22.29 3.84
N GLY A 68 4.43 -22.39 2.63
CA GLY A 68 4.77 -21.49 1.52
C GLY A 68 4.40 -20.02 1.79
N VAL A 69 3.23 -19.79 2.42
CA VAL A 69 2.82 -18.44 2.84
C VAL A 69 3.76 -17.87 3.91
N LEU A 70 4.13 -18.68 4.90
CA LEU A 70 5.04 -18.27 5.96
C LEU A 70 6.44 -17.94 5.42
N GLU A 71 6.98 -18.75 4.52
CA GLU A 71 8.30 -18.51 3.93
C GLU A 71 8.31 -17.22 3.09
N LEU A 72 7.23 -16.93 2.37
CA LEU A 72 7.07 -15.66 1.67
C LEU A 72 7.14 -14.47 2.64
N ILE A 73 6.41 -14.53 3.76
CA ILE A 73 6.42 -13.45 4.77
C ILE A 73 7.83 -13.30 5.36
N ARG A 74 8.46 -14.41 5.77
CA ARG A 74 9.83 -14.42 6.31
C ARG A 74 10.85 -13.84 5.33
N ARG A 75 10.71 -14.10 4.03
CA ARG A 75 11.58 -13.51 3.01
C ARG A 75 11.48 -11.98 2.97
N ILE A 76 10.28 -11.43 3.17
CA ILE A 76 10.06 -9.98 3.22
C ILE A 76 10.59 -9.40 4.54
N GLU A 77 10.41 -10.12 5.65
CA GLU A 77 10.92 -9.75 6.97
C GLU A 77 12.45 -9.71 6.99
N ARG A 78 13.13 -10.74 6.44
CA ARG A 78 14.59 -10.79 6.28
C ARG A 78 15.18 -9.63 5.48
N ARG A 79 14.39 -9.00 4.60
CA ARG A 79 14.79 -7.78 3.86
C ARG A 79 14.70 -6.51 4.71
N GLY A 80 14.21 -6.59 5.95
CA GLY A 80 13.90 -5.46 6.82
C GLY A 80 12.60 -4.73 6.47
N ALA A 81 11.78 -5.27 5.57
CA ALA A 81 10.58 -4.60 5.06
C ALA A 81 9.32 -4.92 5.87
N LEU A 82 9.36 -4.78 7.20
CA LEU A 82 8.33 -5.24 8.14
C LEU A 82 6.93 -4.62 7.89
N VAL A 83 6.85 -3.34 7.53
CA VAL A 83 5.58 -2.69 7.15
C VAL A 83 4.96 -3.35 5.92
N SER A 84 5.82 -3.77 4.98
CA SER A 84 5.38 -4.46 3.77
C SER A 84 4.93 -5.89 4.10
N ALA A 85 5.68 -6.61 4.95
CA ALA A 85 5.30 -7.94 5.43
C ALA A 85 3.91 -7.94 6.10
N ARG A 86 3.64 -6.97 6.98
CA ARG A 86 2.31 -6.79 7.61
C ARG A 86 1.19 -6.57 6.58
N LYS A 87 1.42 -5.72 5.58
CA LYS A 87 0.45 -5.47 4.51
C LYS A 87 0.21 -6.72 3.67
N VAL A 88 1.28 -7.41 3.29
CA VAL A 88 1.23 -8.65 2.52
C VAL A 88 0.46 -9.74 3.28
N ARG A 89 0.72 -9.93 4.57
CA ARG A 89 -0.04 -10.86 5.44
C ARG A 89 -1.54 -10.53 5.44
N THR A 90 -1.88 -9.26 5.63
CA THR A 90 -3.28 -8.80 5.63
C THR A 90 -3.97 -9.13 4.31
N TRP A 91 -3.27 -8.94 3.20
CA TRP A 91 -3.82 -9.19 1.87
C TRP A 91 -3.91 -10.66 1.51
N LEU A 92 -2.93 -11.48 1.91
CA LEU A 92 -3.00 -12.94 1.75
C LEU A 92 -4.19 -13.49 2.53
N ASN A 93 -4.38 -13.04 3.78
CA ASN A 93 -5.55 -13.42 4.56
C ASN A 93 -6.87 -13.04 3.85
N GLN A 94 -6.95 -11.85 3.25
CA GLN A 94 -8.12 -11.44 2.46
C GLN A 94 -8.31 -12.27 1.18
N ILE A 95 -7.22 -12.61 0.48
CA ILE A 95 -7.24 -13.46 -0.73
C ILE A 95 -7.83 -14.82 -0.39
N PHE A 96 -7.29 -15.49 0.63
CA PHE A 96 -7.71 -16.83 1.00
C PHE A 96 -9.11 -16.85 1.63
N ARG A 97 -9.52 -15.80 2.36
CA ARG A 97 -10.91 -15.67 2.83
C ARG A 97 -11.91 -15.53 1.68
N PHE A 98 -11.54 -14.79 0.63
CA PHE A 98 -12.36 -14.72 -0.59
C PHE A 98 -12.41 -16.09 -1.29
N ALA A 99 -11.27 -16.75 -1.43
CA ALA A 99 -11.20 -18.08 -2.03
C ALA A 99 -12.03 -19.11 -1.25
N MET A 100 -12.05 -19.05 0.08
CA MET A 100 -12.93 -19.87 0.92
C MET A 100 -14.41 -19.59 0.65
N ALA A 101 -14.80 -18.31 0.58
CA ALA A 101 -16.20 -17.93 0.32
C ALA A 101 -16.70 -18.41 -1.05
N GLU A 102 -15.80 -18.49 -2.03
CA GLU A 102 -16.07 -19.02 -3.38
C GLU A 102 -15.93 -20.56 -3.46
N GLY A 103 -15.62 -21.25 -2.35
CA GLY A 103 -15.44 -22.70 -2.32
C GLY A 103 -14.18 -23.21 -3.03
N LEU A 104 -13.19 -22.35 -3.27
CA LEU A 104 -11.94 -22.69 -3.96
C LEU A 104 -10.92 -23.36 -3.04
N VAL A 105 -10.97 -23.06 -1.75
CA VAL A 105 -10.11 -23.64 -0.71
C VAL A 105 -10.94 -23.92 0.53
N ASP A 106 -10.67 -25.02 1.22
CA ASP A 106 -11.41 -25.40 2.42
C ASP A 106 -10.86 -24.70 3.68
N VAL A 107 -9.57 -24.36 3.68
CA VAL A 107 -8.86 -23.75 4.81
C VAL A 107 -8.02 -22.56 4.33
N ASN A 108 -7.88 -21.55 5.19
CA ASN A 108 -7.04 -20.39 4.92
C ASN A 108 -5.60 -20.60 5.43
N PRO A 109 -4.61 -20.81 4.53
CA PRO A 109 -3.21 -20.99 4.92
C PRO A 109 -2.57 -19.71 5.49
N ALA A 110 -3.18 -18.54 5.29
CA ALA A 110 -2.70 -17.25 5.81
C ALA A 110 -3.34 -16.85 7.15
N ALA A 111 -4.18 -17.69 7.74
CA ALA A 111 -4.78 -17.46 9.06
C ALA A 111 -3.71 -17.50 10.16
N ASP A 112 -3.83 -16.62 11.16
CA ASP A 112 -3.02 -16.61 12.39
C ASP A 112 -1.48 -16.51 12.18
N LEU A 113 -1.05 -16.01 11.02
CA LEU A 113 0.38 -15.78 10.73
C LEU A 113 0.93 -14.54 11.44
N ASP A 114 0.10 -13.80 12.16
CA ASP A 114 0.48 -12.68 13.01
C ASP A 114 1.18 -13.12 14.31
N ILE A 115 0.87 -14.31 14.82
CA ILE A 115 1.48 -14.88 16.03
C ILE A 115 2.98 -15.14 15.84
N VAL A 116 3.38 -15.49 14.62
CA VAL A 116 4.77 -15.82 14.26
C VAL A 116 5.51 -14.69 13.57
N ALA A 117 4.90 -13.50 13.53
CA ALA A 117 5.45 -12.37 12.81
C ALA A 117 6.55 -11.67 13.59
N GLU A 118 7.52 -11.13 12.86
CA GLU A 118 8.56 -10.32 13.49
C GLU A 118 7.96 -9.03 14.06
N THR A 119 8.30 -8.72 15.31
CA THR A 119 7.79 -7.51 15.97
C THR A 119 8.39 -6.28 15.29
N PRO A 120 7.57 -5.34 14.77
CA PRO A 120 8.09 -4.13 14.18
C PRO A 120 8.89 -3.34 15.20
N ARG A 121 9.98 -2.70 14.76
CA ARG A 121 10.63 -1.67 15.58
C ARG A 121 9.60 -0.60 15.94
N PRO A 122 9.69 0.02 17.14
CA PRO A 122 8.84 1.13 17.52
C PRO A 122 8.80 2.17 16.40
N VAL A 123 7.59 2.65 16.07
CA VAL A 123 7.42 3.66 15.03
C VAL A 123 8.18 4.91 15.46
N ARG A 124 9.25 5.23 14.73
CA ARG A 124 9.94 6.50 14.91
C ARG A 124 9.14 7.56 14.15
N HIS A 125 8.40 8.37 14.89
CA HIS A 125 7.73 9.53 14.32
C HIS A 125 8.77 10.56 13.87
N ASN A 126 8.50 11.22 12.74
CA ASN A 126 9.32 12.36 12.33
C ASN A 126 9.12 13.49 13.35
N PRO A 127 10.20 14.19 13.75
CA PRO A 127 10.06 15.35 14.62
C PRO A 127 9.19 16.40 13.94
N PHE A 128 8.30 17.03 14.71
CA PHE A 128 7.51 18.13 14.21
C PHE A 128 8.33 19.42 14.27
N LEU A 129 8.07 20.32 13.31
CA LEU A 129 8.73 21.61 13.25
C LEU A 129 8.23 22.49 14.41
N GLN A 130 9.14 22.96 15.25
CA GLN A 130 8.82 23.89 16.33
C GLN A 130 8.67 25.33 15.80
N VAL A 131 7.89 26.15 16.51
CA VAL A 131 7.67 27.56 16.14
C VAL A 131 8.99 28.35 16.12
N ASN A 132 9.92 28.06 17.05
CA ASN A 132 11.23 28.71 17.11
C ASN A 132 12.18 28.27 15.97
N GLU A 133 11.93 27.13 15.32
CA GLU A 133 12.69 26.64 14.17
C GLU A 133 12.20 27.25 12.84
N LEU A 134 10.95 27.75 12.81
CA LEU A 134 10.30 28.29 11.62
C LEU A 134 11.10 29.43 10.94
N PRO A 135 11.67 30.42 11.66
CA PRO A 135 12.51 31.44 11.05
C PRO A 135 13.74 30.87 10.34
N GLY A 136 14.34 29.82 10.92
CA GLY A 136 15.47 29.12 10.31
C GLY A 136 15.07 28.43 9.02
N LEU A 137 13.96 27.68 9.04
CA LEU A 137 13.41 27.03 7.86
C LEU A 137 13.10 28.02 6.72
N LEU A 138 12.45 29.14 7.02
CA LEU A 138 12.08 30.14 6.02
C LEU A 138 13.31 30.78 5.36
N ARG A 139 14.38 31.03 6.12
CA ARG A 139 15.67 31.48 5.57
C ARG A 139 16.26 30.42 4.64
N THR A 140 16.31 29.17 5.08
CA THR A 140 16.83 28.06 4.27
C THR A 140 16.04 27.92 2.96
N VAL A 141 14.71 27.90 3.01
CA VAL A 141 13.85 27.78 1.81
C VAL A 141 14.07 28.95 0.84
N THR A 142 14.33 30.15 1.35
CA THR A 142 14.55 31.34 0.52
C THR A 142 15.90 31.29 -0.21
N HIS A 143 16.94 30.73 0.40
CA HIS A 143 18.28 30.63 -0.20
C HIS A 143 18.56 29.28 -0.86
N TYR A 144 17.69 28.29 -0.69
CA TYR A 144 17.84 26.98 -1.29
C TYR A 144 17.69 27.07 -2.82
N GLY A 145 18.59 26.40 -3.55
CA GLY A 145 18.66 26.38 -5.01
C GLY A 145 17.52 25.60 -5.69
N CYS A 146 16.29 25.74 -5.19
CA CYS A 146 15.09 25.22 -5.83
C CYS A 146 14.48 26.24 -6.80
N THR A 147 13.60 25.75 -7.67
CA THR A 147 12.82 26.60 -8.56
C THR A 147 11.90 27.53 -7.77
N GLU A 148 11.59 28.69 -8.33
CA GLU A 148 10.69 29.67 -7.72
C GLU A 148 9.30 29.07 -7.43
N LYS A 149 8.79 28.23 -8.34
CA LYS A 149 7.53 27.49 -8.14
C LYS A 149 7.55 26.63 -6.87
N THR A 150 8.63 25.88 -6.65
CA THR A 150 8.78 25.05 -5.46
C THR A 150 8.85 25.91 -4.20
N ARG A 151 9.57 27.04 -4.25
CA ARG A 151 9.69 27.98 -3.14
C ARG A 151 8.33 28.57 -2.74
N LEU A 152 7.56 29.06 -3.71
CA LEU A 152 6.21 29.59 -3.50
C LEU A 152 5.27 28.49 -2.99
N GLY A 153 5.36 27.28 -3.54
CA GLY A 153 4.58 26.14 -3.09
C GLY A 153 4.83 25.79 -1.61
N ILE A 154 6.10 25.75 -1.17
CA ILE A 154 6.44 25.52 0.24
C ILE A 154 5.83 26.61 1.13
N ARG A 155 5.91 27.88 0.74
CA ARG A 155 5.31 28.98 1.50
C ARG A 155 3.79 28.85 1.59
N LEU A 156 3.14 28.51 0.49
CA LEU A 156 1.69 28.32 0.48
C LEU A 156 1.26 27.13 1.35
N LEU A 157 2.02 26.02 1.37
CA LEU A 157 1.78 24.91 2.30
C LEU A 157 1.91 25.34 3.76
N LEU A 158 2.90 26.17 4.09
CA LEU A 158 3.08 26.68 5.46
C LEU A 158 1.93 27.59 5.91
N LEU A 159 1.36 28.37 4.99
CA LEU A 159 0.25 29.29 5.29
C LEU A 159 -1.11 28.58 5.38
N THR A 160 -1.32 27.53 4.60
CA THR A 160 -2.65 26.90 4.41
C THR A 160 -2.78 25.53 5.07
N GLY A 161 -1.67 24.85 5.35
CA GLY A 161 -1.67 23.52 5.97
C GLY A 161 -2.23 22.39 5.09
N VAL A 162 -2.51 22.66 3.80
CA VAL A 162 -3.01 21.64 2.86
C VAL A 162 -1.94 20.58 2.57
N ARG A 163 -2.35 19.43 2.03
CA ARG A 163 -1.37 18.41 1.62
C ARG A 163 -0.66 18.81 0.34
N THR A 164 0.60 18.41 0.20
CA THR A 164 1.40 18.68 -1.00
C THR A 164 0.74 18.22 -2.30
N GLY A 165 0.05 17.06 -2.28
CA GLY A 165 -0.67 16.56 -3.44
C GLY A 165 -1.91 17.39 -3.80
N GLU A 166 -2.58 17.98 -2.80
CA GLU A 166 -3.73 18.88 -3.00
C GLU A 166 -3.25 20.17 -3.66
N LEU A 167 -2.14 20.75 -3.17
CA LEU A 167 -1.53 21.93 -3.78
C LEU A 167 -1.05 21.68 -5.21
N GLN A 168 -0.43 20.52 -5.48
CA GLN A 168 0.04 20.20 -6.83
C GLN A 168 -1.10 20.01 -7.84
N ALA A 169 -2.28 19.59 -7.37
CA ALA A 169 -3.47 19.39 -8.19
C ALA A 169 -4.39 20.62 -8.23
N ALA A 170 -4.04 21.70 -7.53
CA ALA A 170 -4.87 22.90 -7.45
C ALA A 170 -5.00 23.58 -8.80
N THR A 171 -6.21 24.00 -9.12
CA THR A 171 -6.55 24.75 -10.34
C THR A 171 -6.95 26.18 -9.97
N LEU A 172 -6.77 27.13 -10.89
CA LEU A 172 -6.96 28.56 -10.59
C LEU A 172 -8.40 28.91 -10.18
N ASP A 173 -9.39 28.16 -10.66
CA ASP A 173 -10.82 28.31 -10.32
C ASP A 173 -11.14 28.02 -8.85
N GLN A 174 -10.22 27.38 -8.11
CA GLN A 174 -10.36 27.13 -6.68
C GLN A 174 -10.04 28.36 -5.82
N PHE A 175 -9.44 29.41 -6.41
CA PHE A 175 -8.98 30.60 -5.70
C PHE A 175 -9.88 31.80 -5.98
N ASP A 176 -10.54 32.29 -4.94
CA ASP A 176 -11.19 33.60 -4.94
C ASP A 176 -10.18 34.61 -4.36
N PHE A 177 -9.46 35.30 -5.26
CA PHE A 177 -8.41 36.25 -4.88
C PHE A 177 -8.96 37.52 -4.23
N ASP A 178 -10.20 37.90 -4.56
CA ASP A 178 -10.86 39.08 -3.97
C ASP A 178 -11.18 38.84 -2.49
N LYS A 179 -11.57 37.60 -2.14
CA LYS A 179 -11.85 37.21 -0.75
C LYS A 179 -10.65 36.57 -0.04
N GLY A 180 -9.57 36.27 -0.77
CA GLY A 180 -8.42 35.54 -0.23
C GLY A 180 -8.76 34.11 0.19
N ILE A 181 -9.70 33.46 -0.50
CA ILE A 181 -10.20 32.13 -0.16
C ILE A 181 -9.66 31.12 -1.17
N TRP A 182 -9.16 29.99 -0.66
CA TRP A 182 -8.90 28.79 -1.46
C TRP A 182 -9.86 27.68 -1.07
N LEU A 183 -10.73 27.28 -1.99
CA LEU A 183 -11.67 26.18 -1.82
C LEU A 183 -11.07 24.86 -2.32
N VAL A 184 -10.65 23.99 -1.39
CA VAL A 184 -10.11 22.67 -1.75
C VAL A 184 -11.26 21.69 -2.01
N PRO A 185 -11.37 21.09 -3.22
CA PRO A 185 -12.48 20.22 -3.56
C PRO A 185 -12.40 18.86 -2.83
N PRO A 186 -13.53 18.30 -2.38
CA PRO A 186 -13.56 17.06 -1.58
C PRO A 186 -12.99 15.85 -2.31
N GLU A 187 -13.04 15.82 -3.65
CA GLU A 187 -12.51 14.73 -4.47
C GLU A 187 -10.97 14.59 -4.40
N GLY A 188 -10.28 15.67 -4.00
CA GLY A 188 -8.83 15.71 -3.77
C GLY A 188 -8.42 15.48 -2.32
N VAL A 189 -9.36 15.57 -1.37
CA VAL A 189 -9.05 15.50 0.07
C VAL A 189 -8.92 14.04 0.50
N ASN A 190 -7.73 13.69 0.97
CA ASN A 190 -7.50 12.39 1.55
C ASN A 190 -8.02 12.35 3.01
N THR A 191 -9.35 12.48 3.19
CA THR A 191 -10.00 12.31 4.52
C THR A 191 -9.69 10.92 5.03
N GLY A 192 -8.95 10.83 6.13
CA GLY A 192 -8.66 9.58 6.80
C GLY A 192 -9.93 9.10 7.50
N GLU A 193 -10.57 8.11 6.90
CA GLU A 193 -11.37 7.12 7.62
C GLU A 193 -10.53 5.86 7.79
#